data_AF-A0A2E1CLL0-F1
#
_entry.id   AF-A0A2E1CLL0-F1
#
_cell.length_a   1.000
_cell.length_b   1.000
_cell.length_c   1.000
_cell.angle_alpha   90.00
_cell.angle_beta   90.00
_cell.angle_gamma   90.00
#
_symmetry.space_group_name_H-M   'P 1'
#
loop_
_entity.id
_entity.type
_entity.pdbx_description
1 polymer ?
#
loop_
_entity_poly.entity_id
_entity_poly.type
_entity_poly.pdbx_seq_one_letter_code
_entity_poly.pdbx_strand_id
1 'polypeptide(L)'
;MKKLIYVRKFLYILFVTLSCSPIKGDNLKPNVIIIQPIVIQSDIGEEPAKMNLSEELVNKAYSKANIDFHYLEPLFYNNTKARDGEINLDSIVKLSKRDNILKGQNDIINMFFVNAIDGHQGPTGRGMMNGNIVFIALGDENNTNAEKQTSMEAFVIAHEVGHNLGLKHVVDDDNIIDSLPNIQGDGEFKDRIDPKNSLNPYQINEIYKSPLVHSRINFLDKEQASIAILDESFEPYFSKLQRKEISTFVQEKAPKNIDSARAFARMKFSSAVMEFSSREKDILSFVVKKTNSWLLENEINLMANQPWRFIKIQNWLCGGFAHTRGTYIILSQSYLDRLSADWSDNMSDKSELKLVTSLGGLLVHEQMHSLQRTFKSRFDKLYSENWNFIKQQIKDDQDIIKDQVSNPDAPIAEWLIPDPKIQDKFYWIRTLITKNVEVPKMGKDFVDVAFEVTKKNEKYFIAKSNNSIKSKPLSELDFYTNSFPVKRGLDHPNEISAYMFSDYFRKSYNLKSNFVEKATLPGNNYRLFLNWIKKEMK
;
A
#
# COMPACT_ATOMS: atom_id res chain seq x y z
N MET A 1 73.25 -30.00 -39.27
CA MET A 1 71.79 -30.29 -39.29
C MET A 1 71.16 -29.73 -38.02
N LYS A 2 69.99 -29.13 -38.17
CA LYS A 2 69.38 -28.12 -37.29
C LYS A 2 69.08 -28.64 -35.87
N LYS A 3 69.52 -27.88 -34.85
CA LYS A 3 69.06 -27.96 -33.46
C LYS A 3 67.61 -27.47 -33.39
N LEU A 4 66.69 -28.30 -32.91
CA LEU A 4 65.34 -27.89 -32.55
C LEU A 4 65.27 -27.72 -31.02
N ILE A 5 65.13 -26.48 -30.59
CA ILE A 5 64.92 -26.06 -29.20
C ILE A 5 63.43 -26.21 -28.92
N TYR A 6 63.05 -27.11 -28.01
CA TYR A 6 61.69 -27.20 -27.50
C TYR A 6 61.51 -26.17 -26.38
N VAL A 7 60.98 -25.00 -26.72
CA VAL A 7 60.55 -23.98 -25.75
C VAL A 7 59.21 -24.44 -25.15
N ARG A 8 59.21 -24.72 -23.84
CA ARG A 8 58.00 -24.89 -23.03
C ARG A 8 57.19 -23.60 -23.08
N LYS A 9 56.02 -23.60 -23.75
CA LYS A 9 55.01 -22.56 -23.58
C LYS A 9 54.37 -22.70 -22.20
N PHE A 10 54.82 -21.86 -21.26
CA PHE A 10 54.09 -21.56 -20.04
C PHE A 10 52.86 -20.72 -20.44
N LEU A 11 51.67 -21.30 -20.29
CA LEU A 11 50.40 -20.58 -20.47
C LEU A 11 50.16 -19.76 -19.19
N TYR A 12 50.57 -18.49 -19.19
CA TYR A 12 50.11 -17.53 -18.19
C TYR A 12 48.65 -17.20 -18.51
N ILE A 13 47.72 -17.78 -17.73
CA ILE A 13 46.33 -17.31 -17.68
C ILE A 13 46.35 -16.02 -16.86
N LEU A 14 46.38 -14.90 -17.57
CA LEU A 14 46.13 -13.57 -17.01
C LEU A 14 44.62 -13.49 -16.72
N PHE A 15 44.23 -13.66 -15.44
CA PHE A 15 42.89 -13.31 -14.98
C PHE A 15 42.76 -11.79 -15.03
N VAL A 16 42.32 -11.28 -16.17
CA VAL A 16 41.85 -9.89 -16.30
C VAL A 16 40.46 -9.84 -15.68
N THR A 17 40.39 -9.46 -14.42
CA THR A 17 39.17 -8.99 -13.78
C THR A 17 38.84 -7.59 -14.30
N LEU A 18 38.14 -7.56 -15.44
CA LEU A 18 37.41 -6.41 -16.00
C LEU A 18 36.02 -6.97 -16.32
N SER A 19 34.89 -6.48 -15.83
CA SER A 19 34.58 -5.29 -15.07
C SER A 19 33.30 -5.62 -14.32
N CYS A 20 33.10 -5.07 -13.12
CA CYS A 20 31.75 -4.92 -12.57
C CYS A 20 30.89 -4.27 -13.65
N SER A 21 29.98 -5.03 -14.25
CA SER A 21 28.82 -4.40 -14.85
C SER A 21 28.11 -3.72 -13.68
N PRO A 22 27.82 -2.40 -13.72
CA PRO A 22 26.82 -1.89 -12.80
C PRO A 22 25.59 -2.75 -13.07
N ILE A 23 25.03 -3.34 -12.01
CA ILE A 23 23.65 -3.82 -12.08
C ILE A 23 22.90 -2.63 -12.67
N LYS A 24 22.39 -2.78 -13.89
CA LYS A 24 21.47 -1.80 -14.46
C LYS A 24 20.28 -1.88 -13.52
N GLY A 25 20.25 -1.03 -12.49
CA GLY A 25 19.05 -0.81 -11.72
C GLY A 25 18.04 -0.35 -12.73
N ASP A 26 17.04 -1.18 -13.02
CA ASP A 26 15.92 -0.76 -13.84
C ASP A 26 15.34 0.47 -13.13
N ASN A 27 15.58 1.64 -13.71
CA ASN A 27 15.11 2.88 -13.14
C ASN A 27 13.59 2.81 -13.18
N LEU A 28 12.98 2.75 -12.00
CA LEU A 28 11.53 2.83 -11.83
C LEU A 28 11.00 3.99 -12.67
N LYS A 29 9.97 3.72 -13.49
CA LYS A 29 9.36 4.76 -14.31
C LYS A 29 8.86 5.90 -13.41
N PRO A 30 9.02 7.17 -13.84
CA PRO A 30 8.73 8.33 -13.01
C PRO A 30 7.24 8.50 -12.73
N ASN A 31 6.36 7.95 -13.56
CA ASN A 31 4.91 8.08 -13.44
C ASN A 31 4.24 6.72 -13.27
N VAL A 32 3.11 6.71 -12.59
CA VAL A 32 2.38 5.50 -12.23
C VAL A 32 0.87 5.73 -12.28
N ILE A 33 0.14 4.74 -12.76
CA ILE A 33 -1.30 4.61 -12.61
C ILE A 33 -1.56 3.52 -11.58
N ILE A 34 -2.40 3.81 -10.59
CA ILE A 34 -2.76 2.86 -9.54
C ILE A 34 -4.09 2.22 -9.92
N ILE A 35 -4.12 0.89 -9.90
CA ILE A 35 -5.31 0.11 -10.25
C ILE A 35 -5.70 -0.77 -9.07
N GLN A 36 -6.97 -0.69 -8.67
CA GLN A 36 -7.62 -1.62 -7.77
C GLN A 36 -8.42 -2.64 -8.59
N PRO A 37 -7.95 -3.88 -8.77
CA PRO A 37 -8.75 -4.93 -9.36
C PRO A 37 -9.91 -5.30 -8.42
N ILE A 38 -11.11 -5.42 -8.96
CA ILE A 38 -12.32 -5.88 -8.28
C ILE A 38 -12.90 -7.03 -9.09
N VAL A 39 -12.79 -8.26 -8.57
CA VAL A 39 -13.28 -9.47 -9.23
C VAL A 39 -14.67 -9.77 -8.69
N ILE A 40 -15.69 -9.66 -9.55
CA ILE A 40 -17.06 -9.99 -9.14
C ILE A 40 -17.20 -11.52 -9.15
N GLN A 41 -17.83 -12.06 -8.10
CA GLN A 41 -18.08 -13.49 -7.93
C GLN A 41 -19.55 -13.73 -7.55
N SER A 42 -19.96 -14.99 -7.47
CA SER A 42 -21.33 -15.33 -7.06
C SER A 42 -21.67 -14.79 -5.66
N ASP A 43 -22.96 -14.69 -5.35
CA ASP A 43 -23.46 -14.22 -4.05
C ASP A 43 -22.90 -15.04 -2.86
N ILE A 44 -22.61 -16.33 -3.08
CA ILE A 44 -22.03 -17.24 -2.08
C ILE A 44 -20.50 -17.14 -1.98
N GLY A 45 -19.84 -16.36 -2.85
CA GLY A 45 -18.39 -16.17 -2.83
C GLY A 45 -17.59 -17.20 -3.63
N GLU A 46 -18.25 -17.90 -4.55
CA GLU A 46 -17.64 -18.88 -5.46
C GLU A 46 -17.67 -18.37 -6.91
N GLU A 47 -16.98 -19.07 -7.81
CA GLU A 47 -17.00 -18.78 -9.26
C GLU A 47 -16.69 -17.31 -9.61
N PRO A 48 -15.47 -16.83 -9.31
CA PRO A 48 -15.06 -15.48 -9.67
C PRO A 48 -15.01 -15.30 -11.19
N ALA A 49 -15.36 -14.10 -11.65
CA ALA A 49 -15.15 -13.70 -13.03
C ALA A 49 -13.67 -13.84 -13.43
N LYS A 50 -13.43 -14.14 -14.70
CA LYS A 50 -12.07 -14.30 -15.22
C LYS A 50 -11.30 -12.98 -15.09
N MET A 51 -10.14 -13.06 -14.43
CA MET A 51 -9.20 -11.95 -14.30
C MET A 51 -7.85 -12.37 -14.88
N ASN A 52 -7.37 -11.61 -15.87
CA ASN A 52 -5.99 -11.67 -16.33
C ASN A 52 -5.52 -10.24 -16.62
N LEU A 53 -4.56 -9.74 -15.83
CA LEU A 53 -4.07 -8.37 -15.95
C LEU A 53 -3.02 -8.22 -17.06
N SER A 54 -2.34 -9.32 -17.44
CA SER A 54 -1.21 -9.30 -18.40
C SER A 54 -0.25 -8.12 -18.15
N GLU A 55 0.18 -7.94 -16.91
CA GLU A 55 0.81 -6.70 -16.41
C GLU A 55 1.97 -6.22 -17.29
N GLU A 56 2.83 -7.14 -17.74
CA GLU A 56 3.97 -6.83 -18.62
C GLU A 56 3.51 -6.17 -19.94
N LEU A 57 2.49 -6.72 -20.60
CA LEU A 57 2.02 -6.22 -21.89
C LEU A 57 1.29 -4.88 -21.76
N VAL A 58 0.48 -4.72 -20.71
CA VAL A 58 -0.18 -3.43 -20.42
C VAL A 58 0.88 -2.36 -20.11
N ASN A 59 1.88 -2.68 -19.29
CA ASN A 59 3.02 -1.79 -19.02
C ASN A 59 3.84 -1.46 -20.27
N LYS A 60 3.95 -2.42 -21.19
CA LYS A 60 4.61 -2.22 -22.48
C LYS A 60 3.84 -1.18 -23.32
N ALA A 61 2.52 -1.27 -23.41
CA ALA A 61 1.68 -0.33 -24.17
C ALA A 61 1.86 1.14 -23.74
N TYR A 62 2.10 1.39 -22.45
CA TYR A 62 2.29 2.73 -21.90
C TYR A 62 3.76 3.13 -21.68
N SER A 63 4.71 2.27 -22.06
CA SER A 63 6.14 2.50 -21.79
C SER A 63 6.71 3.75 -22.48
N LYS A 64 6.23 4.09 -23.69
CA LYS A 64 6.62 5.32 -24.40
C LYS A 64 6.20 6.59 -23.67
N ALA A 65 5.13 6.50 -22.87
CA ALA A 65 4.70 7.58 -21.99
C ALA A 65 5.49 7.59 -20.67
N ASN A 66 6.45 6.69 -20.42
CA ASN A 66 7.13 6.56 -19.11
C ASN A 66 6.16 6.33 -17.92
N ILE A 67 5.07 5.60 -18.17
CA ILE A 67 4.06 5.26 -17.16
C ILE A 67 4.15 3.77 -16.83
N ASP A 68 4.04 3.46 -15.54
CA ASP A 68 3.93 2.12 -14.98
C ASP A 68 2.53 1.89 -14.41
N PHE A 69 2.09 0.64 -14.37
CA PHE A 69 0.82 0.22 -13.79
C PHE A 69 1.13 -0.48 -12.48
N HIS A 70 0.61 0.09 -11.39
CA HIS A 70 0.75 -0.47 -10.05
C HIS A 70 -0.60 -1.07 -9.62
N TYR A 71 -0.67 -2.40 -9.67
CA TYR A 71 -1.85 -3.16 -9.28
C TYR A 71 -1.84 -3.43 -7.78
N LEU A 72 -2.94 -3.07 -7.12
CA LEU A 72 -3.20 -3.44 -5.73
C LEU A 72 -3.69 -4.89 -5.64
N GLU A 73 -3.73 -5.44 -4.42
CA GLU A 73 -4.33 -6.76 -4.21
C GLU A 73 -5.80 -6.78 -4.67
N PRO A 74 -6.20 -7.78 -5.48
CA PRO A 74 -7.58 -7.90 -5.95
C PRO A 74 -8.59 -8.01 -4.80
N LEU A 75 -9.70 -7.29 -4.93
CA LEU A 75 -10.86 -7.43 -4.05
C LEU A 75 -11.88 -8.35 -4.70
N PHE A 76 -12.47 -9.26 -3.92
CA PHE A 76 -13.57 -10.09 -4.39
C PHE A 76 -14.90 -9.50 -3.93
N TYR A 77 -15.85 -9.35 -4.85
CA TYR A 77 -17.16 -8.76 -4.57
C TYR A 77 -18.30 -9.73 -4.94
N ASN A 78 -19.07 -10.15 -3.96
CA ASN A 78 -20.17 -11.11 -4.14
C ASN A 78 -21.40 -10.41 -4.72
N ASN A 79 -21.69 -10.65 -5.99
CA ASN A 79 -22.90 -10.17 -6.65
C ASN A 79 -23.11 -10.92 -7.98
N THR A 80 -23.87 -12.02 -7.96
CA THR A 80 -24.10 -12.86 -9.15
C THR A 80 -24.67 -12.06 -10.33
N LYS A 81 -25.65 -11.19 -10.06
CA LYS A 81 -26.29 -10.38 -11.10
C LYS A 81 -25.34 -9.41 -11.77
N ALA A 82 -24.44 -8.78 -10.99
CA ALA A 82 -23.40 -7.92 -11.52
C ALA A 82 -22.36 -8.71 -12.31
N ARG A 83 -21.97 -9.89 -11.81
CA ARG A 83 -21.00 -10.78 -12.47
C ARG A 83 -21.48 -11.16 -13.87
N ASP A 84 -22.75 -11.55 -13.98
CA ASP A 84 -23.31 -12.15 -15.19
C ASP A 84 -23.97 -11.12 -16.12
N GLY A 85 -23.80 -9.82 -15.84
CA GLY A 85 -24.30 -8.73 -16.70
C GLY A 85 -25.82 -8.57 -16.69
N GLU A 86 -26.52 -9.06 -15.65
CA GLU A 86 -27.98 -8.98 -15.51
C GLU A 86 -28.45 -7.61 -14.97
N ILE A 87 -27.54 -6.79 -14.47
CA ILE A 87 -27.79 -5.41 -14.07
C ILE A 87 -26.83 -4.46 -14.79
N ASN A 88 -27.28 -3.23 -15.02
CA ASN A 88 -26.47 -2.22 -15.69
C ASN A 88 -25.27 -1.77 -14.83
N LEU A 89 -24.25 -1.22 -15.49
CA LEU A 89 -23.00 -0.81 -14.87
C LEU A 89 -23.18 0.25 -13.78
N ASP A 90 -24.08 1.22 -13.97
CA ASP A 90 -24.37 2.26 -12.97
C ASP A 90 -24.91 1.66 -11.66
N SER A 91 -25.70 0.59 -11.75
CA SER A 91 -26.18 -0.15 -10.58
C SER A 91 -25.03 -0.84 -9.87
N ILE A 92 -24.07 -1.43 -10.60
CA ILE A 92 -22.87 -2.04 -10.02
C ILE A 92 -22.03 -0.98 -9.28
N VAL A 93 -21.80 0.19 -9.88
CA VAL A 93 -21.09 1.30 -9.24
C VAL A 93 -21.81 1.78 -7.98
N LYS A 94 -23.13 1.92 -8.02
CA LYS A 94 -23.93 2.34 -6.85
C LYS A 94 -23.87 1.33 -5.71
N LEU A 95 -23.98 0.04 -6.01
CA LEU A 95 -23.92 -1.04 -5.03
C LEU A 95 -22.51 -1.16 -4.42
N SER A 96 -21.47 -1.18 -5.26
CA SER A 96 -20.07 -1.23 -4.79
C SER A 96 -19.70 -0.03 -3.91
N LYS A 97 -20.22 1.17 -4.20
CA LYS A 97 -20.05 2.35 -3.33
C LYS A 97 -20.73 2.17 -1.97
N ARG A 98 -21.98 1.67 -1.95
CA ARG A 98 -22.72 1.39 -0.71
C ARG A 98 -21.98 0.35 0.15
N ASP A 99 -21.37 -0.62 -0.51
CA ASP A 99 -20.71 -1.75 0.14
C ASP A 99 -19.21 -1.49 0.43
N ASN A 100 -18.73 -0.25 0.23
CA ASN A 100 -17.35 0.21 0.47
C ASN A 100 -16.26 -0.58 -0.29
N ILE A 101 -16.59 -1.02 -1.50
CA ILE A 101 -15.67 -1.77 -2.37
C ILE A 101 -14.73 -0.82 -3.13
N LEU A 102 -15.25 0.33 -3.60
CA LEU A 102 -14.47 1.32 -4.34
C LEU A 102 -13.34 1.90 -3.48
N LYS A 103 -12.15 2.02 -4.07
CA LYS A 103 -10.94 2.56 -3.42
C LYS A 103 -10.51 3.89 -4.02
N GLY A 104 -9.86 4.70 -3.17
CA GLY A 104 -9.37 6.02 -3.50
C GLY A 104 -10.44 7.11 -3.46
N GLN A 105 -10.01 8.33 -3.75
CA GLN A 105 -10.78 9.56 -3.84
C GLN A 105 -10.75 10.08 -5.29
N ASN A 106 -11.13 9.22 -6.24
CA ASN A 106 -11.06 9.42 -7.70
C ASN A 106 -9.65 9.45 -8.30
N ASP A 107 -8.65 9.01 -7.54
CA ASP A 107 -7.24 8.96 -7.90
C ASP A 107 -6.72 7.54 -8.21
N ILE A 108 -7.58 6.53 -8.04
CA ILE A 108 -7.30 5.12 -8.30
C ILE A 108 -8.35 4.59 -9.27
N ILE A 109 -7.91 3.87 -10.31
CA ILE A 109 -8.81 3.18 -11.24
C ILE A 109 -9.36 1.93 -10.55
N ASN A 110 -10.67 1.85 -10.39
CA ASN A 110 -11.38 0.67 -9.90
C ASN A 110 -11.79 -0.17 -11.12
N MET A 111 -11.10 -1.30 -11.29
CA MET A 111 -11.22 -2.17 -12.46
C MET A 111 -12.05 -3.40 -12.12
N PHE A 112 -13.29 -3.43 -12.59
CA PHE A 112 -14.22 -4.52 -12.38
C PHE A 112 -14.02 -5.63 -13.42
N PHE A 113 -13.80 -6.86 -12.96
CA PHE A 113 -13.85 -8.05 -13.78
C PHE A 113 -15.23 -8.71 -13.65
N VAL A 114 -15.90 -8.90 -14.79
CA VAL A 114 -17.25 -9.48 -14.92
C VAL A 114 -17.26 -10.52 -16.04
N ASN A 115 -18.28 -11.37 -16.08
CA ASN A 115 -18.48 -12.32 -17.18
C ASN A 115 -19.08 -11.63 -18.40
N ALA A 116 -20.00 -10.69 -18.19
CA ALA A 116 -20.67 -9.96 -19.26
C ALA A 116 -20.87 -8.47 -18.94
N ILE A 117 -20.85 -7.64 -19.98
CA ILE A 117 -21.16 -6.22 -19.92
C ILE A 117 -22.46 -5.99 -20.68
N ASP A 118 -23.48 -5.46 -20.02
CA ASP A 118 -24.83 -5.26 -20.58
C ASP A 118 -25.38 -6.52 -21.27
N GLY A 119 -25.18 -7.69 -20.66
CA GLY A 119 -25.60 -9.00 -21.20
C GLY A 119 -24.73 -9.57 -22.33
N HIS A 120 -23.69 -8.86 -22.77
CA HIS A 120 -22.77 -9.32 -23.82
C HIS A 120 -21.52 -9.96 -23.19
N GLN A 121 -21.25 -11.20 -23.58
CA GLN A 121 -20.05 -11.93 -23.16
C GLN A 121 -18.79 -11.31 -23.76
N GLY A 122 -17.68 -11.41 -23.04
CA GLY A 122 -16.37 -10.94 -23.49
C GLY A 122 -15.82 -11.69 -24.72
N PRO A 123 -14.71 -11.22 -25.30
CA PRO A 123 -13.82 -10.16 -24.83
C PRO A 123 -14.35 -8.75 -25.16
N THR A 124 -14.64 -7.96 -24.13
CA THR A 124 -15.12 -6.58 -24.25
C THR A 124 -14.81 -5.78 -22.98
N GLY A 125 -14.88 -4.46 -23.08
CA GLY A 125 -14.64 -3.56 -21.97
C GLY A 125 -15.53 -2.32 -22.05
N ARG A 126 -15.59 -1.59 -20.93
CA ARG A 126 -16.14 -0.23 -20.89
C ARG A 126 -15.45 0.62 -19.83
N GLY A 127 -14.62 1.54 -20.28
CA GLY A 127 -13.99 2.59 -19.48
C GLY A 127 -14.87 3.83 -19.37
N MET A 128 -14.99 4.38 -18.16
CA MET A 128 -15.58 5.69 -17.95
C MET A 128 -14.63 6.77 -18.48
N MET A 129 -15.03 7.48 -19.54
CA MET A 129 -14.25 8.57 -20.14
C MET A 129 -13.89 9.64 -19.10
N ASN A 130 -12.60 9.94 -18.94
CA ASN A 130 -12.09 10.86 -17.90
C ASN A 130 -12.55 10.51 -16.46
N GLY A 131 -12.87 9.25 -16.21
CA GLY A 131 -13.29 8.73 -14.91
C GLY A 131 -12.38 7.62 -14.41
N ASN A 132 -12.63 7.14 -13.21
CA ASN A 132 -11.78 6.17 -12.51
C ASN A 132 -12.41 4.77 -12.39
N ILE A 133 -13.40 4.46 -13.24
CA ILE A 133 -14.10 3.18 -13.26
C ILE A 133 -13.91 2.53 -14.63
N VAL A 134 -13.63 1.23 -14.64
CA VAL A 134 -13.57 0.43 -15.87
C VAL A 134 -14.14 -0.96 -15.61
N PHE A 135 -14.89 -1.47 -16.58
CA PHE A 135 -15.40 -2.85 -16.59
C PHE A 135 -14.69 -3.64 -17.68
N ILE A 136 -14.29 -4.87 -17.35
CA ILE A 136 -13.58 -5.79 -18.23
C ILE A 136 -14.31 -7.13 -18.19
N ALA A 137 -14.71 -7.63 -19.36
CA ALA A 137 -15.17 -8.99 -19.56
C ALA A 137 -14.24 -9.69 -20.55
N LEU A 138 -13.43 -10.65 -20.09
CA LEU A 138 -12.44 -11.30 -20.95
C LEU A 138 -13.02 -12.45 -21.79
N GLY A 139 -14.17 -12.98 -21.40
CA GLY A 139 -14.82 -14.12 -22.05
C GLY A 139 -14.06 -15.45 -21.90
N ASP A 140 -14.64 -16.50 -22.47
CA ASP A 140 -14.07 -17.85 -22.46
C ASP A 140 -12.94 -18.01 -23.49
N GLU A 141 -12.05 -18.99 -23.25
CA GLU A 141 -10.95 -19.34 -24.15
C GLU A 141 -11.45 -20.00 -25.44
N ASN A 142 -11.94 -19.19 -26.37
CA ASN A 142 -12.43 -19.67 -27.67
C ASN A 142 -11.34 -19.71 -28.75
N ASN A 143 -10.11 -19.26 -28.43
CA ASN A 143 -9.04 -19.09 -29.40
C ASN A 143 -7.97 -20.17 -29.25
N THR A 144 -7.70 -20.95 -30.31
CA THR A 144 -6.66 -22.00 -30.30
C THR A 144 -5.23 -21.45 -30.25
N ASN A 145 -5.06 -20.13 -30.31
CA ASN A 145 -3.76 -19.44 -30.24
C ASN A 145 -3.65 -18.60 -28.96
N ALA A 146 -2.91 -19.12 -27.98
CA ALA A 146 -2.69 -18.48 -26.69
C ALA A 146 -2.04 -17.08 -26.80
N GLU A 147 -1.10 -16.85 -27.73
CA GLU A 147 -0.44 -15.55 -27.87
C GLU A 147 -1.42 -14.47 -28.34
N LYS A 148 -2.32 -14.82 -29.27
CA LYS A 148 -3.39 -13.90 -29.72
C LYS A 148 -4.36 -13.59 -28.59
N GLN A 149 -4.74 -14.60 -27.79
CA GLN A 149 -5.59 -14.42 -26.62
C GLN A 149 -4.96 -13.47 -25.60
N THR A 150 -3.71 -13.69 -25.20
CA THR A 150 -3.02 -12.83 -24.22
C THR A 150 -2.87 -11.40 -24.75
N SER A 151 -2.55 -11.22 -26.04
CA SER A 151 -2.45 -9.90 -26.65
C SER A 151 -3.79 -9.17 -26.67
N MET A 152 -4.88 -9.89 -26.94
CA MET A 152 -6.24 -9.35 -26.91
C MET A 152 -6.68 -8.94 -25.49
N GLU A 153 -6.45 -9.79 -24.50
CA GLU A 153 -6.80 -9.50 -23.10
C GLU A 153 -6.04 -8.27 -22.57
N ALA A 154 -4.72 -8.19 -22.84
CA ALA A 154 -3.90 -7.03 -22.51
C ALA A 154 -4.36 -5.78 -23.27
N PHE A 155 -4.73 -5.93 -24.54
CA PHE A 155 -5.23 -4.85 -25.36
C PHE A 155 -6.53 -4.26 -24.81
N VAL A 156 -7.52 -5.09 -24.46
CA VAL A 156 -8.80 -4.62 -23.89
C VAL A 156 -8.54 -3.78 -22.64
N ILE A 157 -7.70 -4.27 -21.73
CA ILE A 157 -7.34 -3.51 -20.51
C ILE A 157 -6.67 -2.17 -20.86
N ALA A 158 -5.66 -2.18 -21.74
CA ALA A 158 -4.97 -0.96 -22.14
C ALA A 158 -5.89 0.04 -22.85
N HIS A 159 -6.80 -0.43 -23.70
CA HIS A 159 -7.78 0.38 -24.41
C HIS A 159 -8.73 1.09 -23.44
N GLU A 160 -9.37 0.33 -22.55
CA GLU A 160 -10.35 0.89 -21.62
C GLU A 160 -9.73 1.83 -20.58
N VAL A 161 -8.52 1.51 -20.10
CA VAL A 161 -7.76 2.44 -19.26
C VAL A 161 -7.41 3.70 -20.05
N GLY A 162 -7.16 3.59 -21.36
CA GLY A 162 -7.03 4.74 -22.26
C GLY A 162 -8.22 5.70 -22.19
N HIS A 163 -9.45 5.19 -22.15
CA HIS A 163 -10.64 6.02 -21.95
C HIS A 163 -10.68 6.70 -20.57
N ASN A 164 -10.30 5.99 -19.50
CA ASN A 164 -10.17 6.61 -18.16
C ASN A 164 -9.18 7.79 -18.17
N LEU A 165 -8.13 7.69 -18.99
CA LEU A 165 -7.11 8.72 -19.17
C LEU A 165 -7.49 9.80 -20.20
N GLY A 166 -8.71 9.76 -20.75
CA GLY A 166 -9.25 10.78 -21.64
C GLY A 166 -9.01 10.54 -23.13
N LEU A 167 -8.48 9.37 -23.51
CA LEU A 167 -8.31 9.03 -24.92
C LEU A 167 -9.64 8.63 -25.55
N LYS A 168 -9.90 9.17 -26.73
CA LYS A 168 -11.06 8.81 -27.57
C LYS A 168 -10.66 7.74 -28.58
N HIS A 169 -11.65 7.07 -29.16
CA HIS A 169 -11.41 6.29 -30.38
C HIS A 169 -10.83 7.16 -31.47
N VAL A 170 -9.95 6.60 -32.29
CA VAL A 170 -9.27 7.37 -33.34
C VAL A 170 -10.23 7.93 -34.39
N VAL A 171 -11.31 7.20 -34.69
CA VAL A 171 -12.37 7.68 -35.58
C VAL A 171 -13.07 8.94 -35.07
N ASP A 172 -12.99 9.22 -33.76
CA ASP A 172 -13.57 10.39 -33.09
C ASP A 172 -12.51 11.45 -32.74
N ASP A 173 -11.26 11.29 -33.21
CA ASP A 173 -10.13 12.16 -32.89
C ASP A 173 -9.33 12.55 -34.15
N ASP A 174 -9.65 13.72 -34.70
CA ASP A 174 -9.03 14.29 -35.91
C ASP A 174 -7.50 14.48 -35.80
N ASN A 175 -6.92 14.38 -34.60
CA ASN A 175 -5.47 14.51 -34.39
C ASN A 175 -4.71 13.20 -34.60
N ILE A 176 -5.40 12.10 -34.89
CA ILE A 176 -4.81 10.76 -34.97
C ILE A 176 -5.16 10.11 -36.31
N ILE A 177 -4.17 9.47 -36.93
CA ILE A 177 -4.34 8.78 -38.22
C ILE A 177 -4.95 7.39 -37.96
N ASP A 178 -6.18 7.19 -38.41
CA ASP A 178 -6.95 5.95 -38.23
C ASP A 178 -6.31 4.70 -38.86
N SER A 179 -5.56 4.88 -39.95
CA SER A 179 -4.91 3.78 -40.67
C SER A 179 -3.68 3.18 -39.95
N LEU A 180 -3.31 3.66 -38.76
CA LEU A 180 -2.14 3.19 -38.01
C LEU A 180 -2.55 2.47 -36.72
N PRO A 181 -1.95 1.30 -36.41
CA PRO A 181 -2.20 0.61 -35.16
C PRO A 181 -1.91 1.51 -33.96
N ASN A 182 -2.84 1.59 -33.03
CA ASN A 182 -2.67 2.31 -31.76
C ASN A 182 -3.69 1.78 -30.74
N ILE A 183 -3.52 2.13 -29.46
CA ILE A 183 -4.40 1.57 -28.41
C ILE A 183 -5.87 1.98 -28.55
N GLN A 184 -6.22 2.96 -29.40
CA GLN A 184 -7.58 3.45 -29.63
C GLN A 184 -8.10 3.31 -31.08
N GLY A 185 -7.30 2.78 -32.02
CA GLY A 185 -7.68 2.65 -33.45
C GLY A 185 -7.84 1.19 -33.87
N ASP A 186 -7.75 0.86 -35.15
CA ASP A 186 -7.89 -0.53 -35.61
C ASP A 186 -6.55 -1.27 -35.79
N GLY A 187 -6.61 -2.58 -36.06
CA GLY A 187 -5.45 -3.44 -36.36
C GLY A 187 -5.26 -4.62 -35.39
N GLU A 188 -4.21 -5.41 -35.62
CA GLU A 188 -3.87 -6.57 -34.79
C GLU A 188 -3.52 -6.14 -33.35
N PHE A 189 -4.10 -6.83 -32.35
CA PHE A 189 -3.96 -6.47 -30.94
C PHE A 189 -2.50 -6.33 -30.48
N LYS A 190 -1.63 -7.25 -30.92
CA LYS A 190 -0.20 -7.24 -30.59
C LYS A 190 0.50 -5.97 -31.07
N ASP A 191 0.14 -5.47 -32.24
CA ASP A 191 0.74 -4.27 -32.82
C ASP A 191 0.22 -3.00 -32.13
N ARG A 192 -1.05 -3.01 -31.71
CA ARG A 192 -1.70 -1.90 -31.00
C ARG A 192 -1.16 -1.68 -29.59
N ILE A 193 -0.67 -2.72 -28.92
CA ILE A 193 -0.02 -2.62 -27.59
C ILE A 193 1.51 -2.57 -27.68
N ASP A 194 2.09 -2.57 -28.88
CA ASP A 194 3.54 -2.40 -29.04
C ASP A 194 3.94 -0.93 -28.81
N PRO A 195 5.00 -0.61 -28.04
CA PRO A 195 5.47 0.76 -27.78
C PRO A 195 5.75 1.57 -29.04
N LYS A 196 6.09 0.88 -30.14
CA LYS A 196 6.33 1.51 -31.43
C LYS A 196 5.08 2.24 -31.95
N ASN A 197 3.89 1.68 -31.72
CA ASN A 197 2.64 2.13 -32.34
C ASN A 197 1.60 2.61 -31.31
N SER A 198 1.53 1.97 -30.14
CA SER A 198 0.51 2.14 -29.09
C SER A 198 0.10 3.57 -28.78
N LEU A 199 1.06 4.47 -28.60
CA LEU A 199 0.82 5.87 -28.24
C LEU A 199 1.63 6.84 -29.11
N ASN A 200 0.96 7.87 -29.63
CA ASN A 200 1.60 9.00 -30.29
C ASN A 200 1.84 10.18 -29.31
N PRO A 201 2.65 11.19 -29.67
CA PRO A 201 2.94 12.32 -28.78
C PRO A 201 1.70 13.10 -28.32
N TYR A 202 0.67 13.23 -29.17
CA TYR A 202 -0.59 13.89 -28.81
C TYR A 202 -1.33 13.12 -27.72
N GLN A 203 -1.52 11.81 -27.89
CA GLN A 203 -2.17 10.94 -26.89
C GLN A 203 -1.41 10.93 -25.56
N ILE A 204 -0.07 10.94 -25.60
CA ILE A 204 0.76 11.04 -24.38
C ILE A 204 0.45 12.36 -23.64
N ASN A 205 0.35 13.48 -24.37
CA ASN A 205 0.01 14.76 -23.76
C ASN A 205 -1.41 14.78 -23.17
N GLU A 206 -2.38 14.13 -23.81
CA GLU A 206 -3.74 14.01 -23.25
C GLU A 206 -3.74 13.15 -21.97
N ILE A 207 -3.07 12.00 -21.98
CA ILE A 207 -2.95 11.12 -20.80
C ILE A 207 -2.43 11.89 -19.59
N TYR A 208 -1.41 12.74 -19.78
CA TYR A 208 -0.79 13.51 -18.70
C TYR A 208 -1.68 14.60 -18.08
N LYS A 209 -2.83 14.92 -18.69
CA LYS A 209 -3.83 15.81 -18.09
C LYS A 209 -4.72 15.08 -17.08
N SER A 210 -4.74 13.75 -17.10
CA SER A 210 -5.59 12.97 -16.21
C SER A 210 -5.08 12.99 -14.77
N PRO A 211 -5.95 13.19 -13.76
CA PRO A 211 -5.59 13.12 -12.34
C PRO A 211 -5.23 11.69 -11.88
N LEU A 212 -5.39 10.69 -12.75
CA LEU A 212 -5.05 9.29 -12.49
C LEU A 212 -3.57 8.96 -12.75
N VAL A 213 -2.84 9.86 -13.42
CA VAL A 213 -1.41 9.72 -13.65
C VAL A 213 -0.67 10.42 -12.53
N HIS A 214 -0.05 9.63 -11.65
CA HIS A 214 0.69 10.14 -10.51
C HIS A 214 2.19 10.14 -10.79
N SER A 215 2.90 11.15 -10.30
CA SER A 215 4.34 10.99 -10.06
C SER A 215 4.57 9.84 -9.09
N ARG A 216 5.58 9.01 -9.32
CA ARG A 216 5.95 7.91 -8.40
C ARG A 216 6.36 8.42 -7.02
N ILE A 217 6.95 9.61 -6.98
CA ILE A 217 7.15 10.40 -5.76
C ILE A 217 6.19 11.60 -5.88
N ASN A 218 5.02 11.47 -5.28
CA ASN A 218 3.95 12.45 -5.34
C ASN A 218 3.90 13.28 -4.04
N PHE A 219 3.92 14.59 -4.17
CA PHE A 219 3.67 15.53 -3.08
C PHE A 219 2.36 16.23 -3.37
N LEU A 220 1.32 15.89 -2.62
CA LEU A 220 0.00 16.45 -2.86
C LEU A 220 0.02 17.94 -2.52
N ASP A 221 -0.64 18.73 -3.35
CA ASP A 221 -0.97 20.11 -3.01
C ASP A 221 -2.01 20.14 -1.89
N LYS A 222 -2.25 21.33 -1.33
CA LYS A 222 -3.14 21.52 -0.20
C LYS A 222 -4.57 21.08 -0.50
N GLU A 223 -5.08 21.30 -1.70
CA GLU A 223 -6.45 20.94 -2.07
C GLU A 223 -6.59 19.41 -2.10
N GLN A 224 -5.73 18.74 -2.86
CA GLN A 224 -5.68 17.29 -2.97
C GLN A 224 -5.48 16.63 -1.61
N ALA A 225 -4.50 17.11 -0.83
CA ALA A 225 -4.18 16.55 0.49
C ALA A 225 -5.32 16.76 1.50
N SER A 226 -6.08 17.86 1.42
CA SER A 226 -7.22 18.12 2.31
C SER A 226 -8.38 17.14 2.14
N ILE A 227 -8.48 16.52 0.96
CA ILE A 227 -9.43 15.44 0.64
C ILE A 227 -8.81 14.09 1.00
N ALA A 228 -7.57 13.84 0.56
CA ALA A 228 -6.88 12.56 0.73
C ALA A 228 -6.66 12.17 2.21
N ILE A 229 -6.41 13.14 3.09
CA ILE A 229 -6.27 12.88 4.54
C ILE A 229 -7.56 12.35 5.19
N LEU A 230 -8.69 12.48 4.50
CA LEU A 230 -10.00 12.00 4.97
C LEU A 230 -10.40 10.62 4.43
N ASP A 231 -9.50 9.96 3.67
CA ASP A 231 -9.82 8.74 2.97
C ASP A 231 -10.14 7.56 3.91
N GLU A 232 -11.39 7.10 3.89
CA GLU A 232 -11.85 5.89 4.58
C GLU A 232 -12.13 4.72 3.62
N SER A 233 -11.72 4.84 2.35
CA SER A 233 -12.00 3.81 1.34
C SER A 233 -11.25 2.51 1.60
N PHE A 234 -10.04 2.57 2.16
CA PHE A 234 -9.26 1.37 2.53
C PHE A 234 -9.70 0.78 3.86
N GLU A 235 -10.01 1.64 4.83
CA GLU A 235 -10.34 1.25 6.18
C GLU A 235 -11.14 2.35 6.89
N PRO A 236 -12.08 2.00 7.77
CA PRO A 236 -12.82 2.97 8.57
C PRO A 236 -11.89 3.62 9.61
N TYR A 237 -11.99 4.94 9.76
CA TYR A 237 -11.24 5.70 10.76
C TYR A 237 -12.15 6.73 11.43
N PHE A 238 -12.44 7.85 10.76
CA PHE A 238 -13.31 8.92 11.28
C PHE A 238 -14.71 8.42 11.67
N SER A 239 -15.24 7.45 10.94
CA SER A 239 -16.52 6.79 11.24
C SER A 239 -16.53 6.00 12.56
N LYS A 240 -15.36 5.66 13.11
CA LYS A 240 -15.21 4.88 14.35
C LYS A 240 -14.69 5.71 15.53
N LEU A 241 -14.05 6.84 15.26
CA LEU A 241 -13.47 7.70 16.30
C LEU A 241 -14.47 8.06 17.39
N GLN A 242 -13.96 8.12 18.62
CA GLN A 242 -14.71 8.50 19.81
C GLN A 242 -14.41 9.94 20.22
N ARG A 243 -15.33 10.57 20.94
CA ARG A 243 -15.23 12.01 21.27
C ARG A 243 -13.94 12.36 22.03
N LYS A 244 -13.54 11.54 23.01
CA LYS A 244 -12.35 11.79 23.83
C LYS A 244 -11.08 11.71 22.98
N GLU A 245 -11.02 10.68 22.15
CA GLU A 245 -9.96 10.44 21.17
C GLU A 245 -9.84 11.57 20.14
N ILE A 246 -10.95 12.05 19.57
CA ILE A 246 -10.96 13.22 18.68
C ILE A 246 -10.34 14.42 19.39
N SER A 247 -10.72 14.64 20.66
CA SER A 247 -10.20 15.77 21.42
C SER A 247 -8.69 15.66 21.65
N THR A 248 -8.19 14.43 21.81
CA THR A 248 -6.76 14.13 21.85
C THR A 248 -6.07 14.39 20.52
N PHE A 249 -6.61 13.93 19.40
CA PHE A 249 -5.96 14.09 18.09
C PHE A 249 -5.87 15.53 17.65
N VAL A 250 -6.89 16.34 17.93
CA VAL A 250 -6.92 17.75 17.54
C VAL A 250 -6.42 18.70 18.62
N GLN A 251 -6.09 18.16 19.82
CA GLN A 251 -5.69 18.92 21.02
C GLN A 251 -6.70 20.04 21.40
N GLU A 252 -7.98 19.77 21.17
CA GLU A 252 -9.09 20.71 21.40
C GLU A 252 -10.35 19.93 21.79
N LYS A 253 -11.21 20.51 22.64
CA LYS A 253 -12.41 19.81 23.12
C LYS A 253 -13.43 19.59 21.99
N ALA A 254 -13.70 18.32 21.69
CA ALA A 254 -14.67 17.95 20.67
C ALA A 254 -16.14 18.18 21.12
N PRO A 255 -17.05 18.48 20.18
CA PRO A 255 -18.50 18.55 20.41
C PRO A 255 -19.05 17.35 21.19
N LYS A 256 -20.14 17.56 21.95
CA LYS A 256 -20.74 16.52 22.81
C LYS A 256 -21.37 15.36 22.01
N ASN A 257 -22.07 15.68 20.92
CA ASN A 257 -22.69 14.69 20.04
C ASN A 257 -21.61 14.01 19.17
N ILE A 258 -21.69 12.69 19.01
CA ILE A 258 -20.67 11.90 18.31
C ILE A 258 -20.57 12.22 16.81
N ASP A 259 -21.69 12.45 16.14
CA ASP A 259 -21.69 12.77 14.71
C ASP A 259 -21.11 14.17 14.48
N SER A 260 -21.48 15.14 15.33
CA SER A 260 -20.86 16.47 15.33
C SER A 260 -19.37 16.40 15.66
N ALA A 261 -18.95 15.52 16.58
CA ALA A 261 -17.54 15.34 16.91
C ALA A 261 -16.75 14.77 15.72
N ARG A 262 -17.30 13.78 15.01
CA ARG A 262 -16.67 13.19 13.83
C ARG A 262 -16.63 14.15 12.65
N ALA A 263 -17.66 14.97 12.45
CA ALA A 263 -17.63 16.06 11.47
C ALA A 263 -16.56 17.10 11.82
N PHE A 264 -16.47 17.47 13.11
CA PHE A 264 -15.41 18.34 13.63
C PHE A 264 -14.02 17.76 13.42
N ALA A 265 -13.82 16.45 13.63
CA ALA A 265 -12.56 15.77 13.34
C ALA A 265 -12.16 15.91 11.86
N ARG A 266 -13.08 15.59 10.92
CA ARG A 266 -12.81 15.72 9.48
C ARG A 266 -12.43 17.15 9.10
N MET A 267 -13.17 18.14 9.60
CA MET A 267 -12.85 19.55 9.39
C MET A 267 -11.44 19.90 9.89
N LYS A 268 -11.08 19.48 11.12
CA LYS A 268 -9.77 19.78 11.71
C LYS A 268 -8.64 19.11 10.94
N PHE A 269 -8.76 17.82 10.62
CA PHE A 269 -7.75 17.09 9.84
C PHE A 269 -7.52 17.74 8.47
N SER A 270 -8.59 18.05 7.74
CA SER A 270 -8.52 18.73 6.44
C SER A 270 -7.85 20.11 6.55
N SER A 271 -8.20 20.89 7.58
CA SER A 271 -7.63 22.23 7.81
C SER A 271 -6.16 22.24 8.24
N ALA A 272 -5.65 21.12 8.76
CA ALA A 272 -4.27 20.99 9.24
C ALA A 272 -3.25 20.83 8.10
N VAL A 273 -3.72 20.55 6.88
CA VAL A 273 -2.87 20.30 5.71
C VAL A 273 -2.07 21.54 5.33
N MET A 274 -0.81 21.31 4.94
CA MET A 274 0.17 22.32 4.54
C MET A 274 0.78 21.97 3.19
N GLU A 275 1.39 22.98 2.55
CA GLU A 275 2.21 22.78 1.35
C GLU A 275 3.64 22.36 1.71
N PHE A 276 4.20 21.45 0.91
CA PHE A 276 5.64 21.18 0.92
C PHE A 276 6.39 22.30 0.17
N SER A 277 7.44 22.83 0.79
CA SER A 277 8.42 23.70 0.12
C SER A 277 9.26 22.90 -0.88
N SER A 278 9.86 23.59 -1.86
CA SER A 278 10.75 22.94 -2.84
C SER A 278 11.91 22.18 -2.16
N ARG A 279 12.52 22.78 -1.13
CA ARG A 279 13.58 22.14 -0.34
C ARG A 279 13.12 20.83 0.29
N GLU A 280 11.93 20.78 0.88
CA GLU A 280 11.39 19.55 1.48
C GLU A 280 11.12 18.49 0.42
N LYS A 281 10.61 18.87 -0.76
CA LYS A 281 10.40 17.95 -1.90
C LYS A 281 11.73 17.37 -2.37
N ASP A 282 12.79 18.19 -2.44
CA ASP A 282 14.13 17.74 -2.85
C ASP A 282 14.72 16.73 -1.85
N ILE A 283 14.65 17.03 -0.56
CA ILE A 283 15.11 16.14 0.52
C ILE A 283 14.38 14.80 0.47
N LEU A 284 13.05 14.82 0.45
CA LEU A 284 12.24 13.60 0.44
C LEU A 284 12.49 12.80 -0.83
N SER A 285 12.55 13.45 -1.99
CA SER A 285 12.85 12.80 -3.26
C SER A 285 14.23 12.14 -3.24
N PHE A 286 15.24 12.80 -2.67
CA PHE A 286 16.56 12.23 -2.52
C PHE A 286 16.55 10.96 -1.66
N VAL A 287 15.94 11.05 -0.47
CA VAL A 287 15.90 9.91 0.47
C VAL A 287 15.11 8.74 -0.11
N VAL A 288 13.97 9.02 -0.76
CA VAL A 288 13.17 8.00 -1.44
C VAL A 288 13.97 7.34 -2.56
N LYS A 289 14.71 8.09 -3.38
CA LYS A 289 15.56 7.50 -4.44
C LYS A 289 16.62 6.57 -3.86
N LYS A 290 17.34 6.99 -2.82
CA LYS A 290 18.33 6.15 -2.12
C LYS A 290 17.71 4.91 -1.49
N THR A 291 16.51 5.05 -0.92
CA THR A 291 15.75 3.95 -0.32
C THR A 291 15.31 2.95 -1.39
N ASN A 292 14.75 3.41 -2.50
CA ASN A 292 14.33 2.55 -3.62
C ASN A 292 15.51 1.82 -4.24
N SER A 293 16.66 2.47 -4.45
CA SER A 293 17.88 1.79 -4.91
C SER A 293 18.25 0.63 -3.98
N TRP A 294 18.26 0.87 -2.67
CA TRP A 294 18.55 -0.18 -1.69
C TRP A 294 17.50 -1.30 -1.69
N LEU A 295 16.20 -0.97 -1.80
CA LEU A 295 15.12 -1.96 -1.87
C LEU A 295 15.26 -2.86 -3.09
N LEU A 296 15.52 -2.28 -4.28
CA LEU A 296 15.73 -3.02 -5.53
C LEU A 296 16.97 -3.91 -5.48
N GLU A 297 18.09 -3.39 -4.97
CA GLU A 297 19.34 -4.15 -4.77
C GLU A 297 19.16 -5.35 -3.83
N ASN A 298 18.17 -5.32 -2.94
CA ASN A 298 17.86 -6.38 -2.00
C ASN A 298 16.61 -7.21 -2.39
N GLU A 299 16.13 -7.09 -3.63
CA GLU A 299 14.96 -7.80 -4.16
C GLU A 299 13.69 -7.58 -3.32
N ILE A 300 13.48 -6.37 -2.79
CA ILE A 300 12.27 -5.97 -2.07
C ILE A 300 11.39 -5.14 -3.02
N ASN A 301 11.06 -5.71 -4.17
CA ASN A 301 10.45 -4.97 -5.28
C ASN A 301 9.03 -4.53 -4.96
N LEU A 302 8.27 -5.26 -4.12
CA LEU A 302 6.91 -4.86 -3.75
C LEU A 302 6.88 -3.45 -3.13
N MET A 303 7.80 -3.17 -2.20
CA MET A 303 7.91 -1.85 -1.58
C MET A 303 8.54 -0.81 -2.52
N ALA A 304 9.55 -1.21 -3.30
CA ALA A 304 10.19 -0.29 -4.25
C ALA A 304 9.21 0.21 -5.34
N ASN A 305 8.31 -0.67 -5.79
CA ASN A 305 7.29 -0.38 -6.78
C ASN A 305 6.06 0.34 -6.20
N GLN A 306 5.85 0.28 -4.88
CA GLN A 306 4.77 1.03 -4.23
C GLN A 306 5.03 2.54 -4.39
N PRO A 307 4.07 3.32 -4.93
CA PRO A 307 4.22 4.76 -5.06
C PRO A 307 4.40 5.44 -3.71
N TRP A 308 5.24 6.47 -3.68
CA TRP A 308 5.48 7.30 -2.50
C TRP A 308 4.61 8.55 -2.59
N ARG A 309 3.56 8.63 -1.77
CA ARG A 309 2.57 9.71 -1.85
C ARG A 309 2.51 10.43 -0.51
N PHE A 310 2.82 11.72 -0.50
CA PHE A 310 3.05 12.47 0.73
C PHE A 310 1.99 13.54 0.96
N ILE A 311 1.59 13.67 2.22
CA ILE A 311 0.77 14.76 2.75
C ILE A 311 1.55 15.43 3.89
N LYS A 312 1.55 16.76 3.90
CA LYS A 312 2.15 17.54 4.99
C LYS A 312 1.08 18.11 5.91
N ILE A 313 1.31 18.05 7.22
CA ILE A 313 0.38 18.58 8.23
C ILE A 313 1.07 19.50 9.25
N GLN A 314 0.24 20.29 9.93
CA GLN A 314 0.64 21.09 11.09
C GLN A 314 0.97 20.19 12.30
N ASN A 315 1.87 20.67 13.16
CA ASN A 315 2.41 19.89 14.29
C ASN A 315 1.40 19.55 15.40
N TRP A 316 0.31 20.30 15.52
CA TRP A 316 -0.68 20.04 16.58
C TRP A 316 -1.52 18.81 16.28
N LEU A 317 -1.72 18.47 14.99
CA LEU A 317 -2.56 17.35 14.60
C LEU A 317 -1.87 16.05 14.94
N CYS A 318 -2.59 15.17 15.64
CA CYS A 318 -2.09 13.87 16.12
C CYS A 318 -0.76 14.01 16.89
N GLY A 319 -0.53 15.13 17.59
CA GLY A 319 0.74 15.38 18.29
C GLY A 319 1.96 15.48 17.38
N GLY A 320 1.75 15.64 16.06
CA GLY A 320 2.78 15.72 15.05
C GLY A 320 3.36 14.36 14.65
N PHE A 321 2.81 13.24 15.13
CA PHE A 321 3.28 11.91 14.72
C PHE A 321 3.07 11.66 13.22
N ALA A 322 4.09 11.05 12.61
CA ALA A 322 3.93 10.45 11.29
C ALA A 322 2.95 9.27 11.40
N HIS A 323 2.18 9.08 10.34
CA HIS A 323 1.22 7.99 10.21
C HIS A 323 0.83 7.86 8.74
N THR A 324 0.05 6.84 8.42
CA THR A 324 -0.44 6.56 7.08
C THR A 324 -1.98 6.61 7.02
N ARG A 325 -2.51 7.08 5.89
CA ARG A 325 -3.96 7.08 5.59
C ARG A 325 -4.15 6.71 4.13
N GLY A 326 -4.94 5.67 3.86
CA GLY A 326 -5.03 5.10 2.51
C GLY A 326 -3.64 4.71 2.00
N THR A 327 -3.21 5.27 0.88
CA THR A 327 -1.85 5.08 0.33
C THR A 327 -0.90 6.26 0.62
N TYR A 328 -1.27 7.17 1.54
CA TYR A 328 -0.57 8.43 1.78
C TYR A 328 0.22 8.40 3.09
N ILE A 329 1.50 8.76 3.01
CA ILE A 329 2.38 9.00 4.15
C ILE A 329 2.17 10.43 4.62
N ILE A 330 1.79 10.59 5.89
CA ILE A 330 1.51 11.89 6.50
C ILE A 330 2.69 12.29 7.37
N LEU A 331 3.27 13.46 7.08
CA LEU A 331 4.44 14.00 7.80
C LEU A 331 4.09 15.38 8.38
N SER A 332 4.44 15.60 9.65
CA SER A 332 4.35 16.94 10.24
C SER A 332 5.58 17.79 9.94
N GLN A 333 5.44 19.11 9.96
CA GLN A 333 6.56 20.04 9.82
C GLN A 333 7.71 19.71 10.80
N SER A 334 7.40 19.38 12.05
CA SER A 334 8.41 19.10 13.08
C SER A 334 9.25 17.86 12.77
N TYR A 335 8.66 16.85 12.11
CA TYR A 335 9.41 15.68 11.68
C TYR A 335 10.34 16.00 10.51
N LEU A 336 9.86 16.79 9.54
CA LEU A 336 10.69 17.25 8.44
C LEU A 336 11.88 18.04 8.99
N ASP A 337 11.63 19.08 9.79
CA ASP A 337 12.68 19.93 10.38
C ASP A 337 13.73 19.12 11.14
N ARG A 338 13.28 18.15 11.98
CA ARG A 338 14.17 17.33 12.80
C ARG A 338 14.99 16.35 11.98
N LEU A 339 14.37 15.64 11.04
CA LEU A 339 15.01 14.54 10.33
C LEU A 339 15.82 15.01 9.13
N SER A 340 15.55 16.21 8.63
CA SER A 340 16.29 16.80 7.52
C SER A 340 17.26 17.91 7.94
N ALA A 341 17.52 18.09 9.24
CA ALA A 341 18.36 19.17 9.75
C ALA A 341 19.76 19.22 9.12
N ASP A 342 20.33 18.04 8.84
CA ASP A 342 21.70 17.89 8.30
C ASP A 342 21.73 17.90 6.74
N TRP A 343 20.62 18.17 6.07
CA TRP A 343 20.59 18.20 4.60
C TRP A 343 21.37 19.37 4.01
N SER A 344 22.17 19.07 2.99
CA SER A 344 22.77 20.05 2.07
C SER A 344 23.11 19.38 0.75
N ASP A 345 23.17 20.16 -0.34
CA ASP A 345 23.52 19.65 -1.67
C ASP A 345 24.96 19.11 -1.75
N ASN A 346 25.83 19.55 -0.83
CA ASN A 346 27.24 19.14 -0.74
C ASN A 346 27.52 18.33 0.54
N MET A 347 26.56 17.54 1.00
CA MET A 347 26.71 16.76 2.23
C MET A 347 27.77 15.66 2.08
N SER A 348 28.47 15.36 3.18
CA SER A 348 29.39 14.23 3.23
C SER A 348 28.65 12.88 3.25
N ASP A 349 29.32 11.81 2.82
CA ASP A 349 28.79 10.44 2.88
C ASP A 349 28.25 10.06 4.26
N LYS A 350 28.88 10.56 5.34
CA LYS A 350 28.43 10.33 6.72
C LYS A 350 27.09 11.01 7.01
N SER A 351 26.90 12.22 6.50
CA SER A 351 25.68 13.01 6.69
C SER A 351 24.55 12.43 5.83
N GLU A 352 24.85 12.05 4.59
CA GLU A 352 23.94 11.29 3.73
C GLU A 352 23.48 10.01 4.43
N LEU A 353 24.42 9.20 4.93
CA LEU A 353 24.13 7.95 5.63
C LEU A 353 23.20 8.18 6.83
N LYS A 354 23.49 9.19 7.66
CA LYS A 354 22.66 9.54 8.81
C LYS A 354 21.25 9.96 8.38
N LEU A 355 21.14 10.78 7.33
CA LEU A 355 19.86 11.24 6.80
C LEU A 355 19.03 10.07 6.27
N VAL A 356 19.59 9.25 5.38
CA VAL A 356 18.87 8.14 4.77
C VAL A 356 18.50 7.08 5.81
N THR A 357 19.39 6.75 6.75
CA THR A 357 19.07 5.83 7.83
C THR A 357 17.95 6.36 8.73
N SER A 358 17.97 7.65 9.09
CA SER A 358 16.96 8.22 9.99
C SER A 358 15.62 8.47 9.31
N LEU A 359 15.62 9.32 8.26
CA LEU A 359 14.43 9.67 7.49
C LEU A 359 13.94 8.50 6.65
N GLY A 360 14.82 7.83 5.90
CA GLY A 360 14.44 6.64 5.12
C GLY A 360 13.90 5.52 6.01
N GLY A 361 14.46 5.33 7.21
CA GLY A 361 13.93 4.39 8.20
C GLY A 361 12.49 4.73 8.66
N LEU A 362 12.16 6.02 8.79
CA LEU A 362 10.77 6.45 9.00
C LEU A 362 9.91 6.20 7.75
N LEU A 363 10.40 6.57 6.57
CA LEU A 363 9.63 6.43 5.34
C LEU A 363 9.26 4.96 5.05
N VAL A 364 10.17 4.01 5.24
CA VAL A 364 9.86 2.59 5.04
C VAL A 364 8.92 2.02 6.10
N HIS A 365 8.87 2.62 7.31
CA HIS A 365 7.88 2.27 8.33
C HIS A 365 6.48 2.64 7.84
N GLU A 366 6.29 3.88 7.42
CA GLU A 366 5.00 4.36 6.90
C GLU A 366 4.61 3.66 5.58
N GLN A 367 5.58 3.41 4.70
CA GLN A 367 5.34 2.66 3.47
C GLN A 367 4.91 1.21 3.74
N MET A 368 5.37 0.60 4.84
CA MET A 368 4.89 -0.71 5.27
C MET A 368 3.39 -0.66 5.64
N HIS A 369 2.94 0.42 6.29
CA HIS A 369 1.51 0.62 6.57
C HIS A 369 0.68 0.78 5.30
N SER A 370 1.21 1.47 4.28
CA SER A 370 0.57 1.53 2.96
C SER A 370 0.40 0.13 2.36
N LEU A 371 1.47 -0.69 2.37
CA LEU A 371 1.43 -2.07 1.89
C LEU A 371 0.46 -2.98 2.66
N GLN A 372 0.36 -2.82 3.98
CA GLN A 372 -0.59 -3.57 4.81
C GLN A 372 -2.05 -3.32 4.42
N ARG A 373 -2.35 -2.15 3.87
CA ARG A 373 -3.69 -1.80 3.36
C ARG A 373 -3.93 -2.31 1.97
N THR A 374 -2.91 -2.26 1.11
CA THR A 374 -3.02 -2.60 -0.30
C THR A 374 -2.76 -4.07 -0.62
N PHE A 375 -2.15 -4.84 0.30
CA PHE A 375 -1.85 -6.27 0.18
C PHE A 375 -2.19 -7.04 1.46
N LYS A 376 -3.39 -6.81 1.99
CA LYS A 376 -3.84 -7.31 3.29
C LYS A 376 -3.65 -8.82 3.47
N SER A 377 -3.92 -9.64 2.45
CA SER A 377 -3.81 -11.11 2.61
C SER A 377 -2.36 -11.57 2.86
N ARG A 378 -1.36 -10.87 2.31
CA ARG A 378 0.05 -11.20 2.52
C ARG A 378 0.45 -11.00 3.99
N PHE A 379 -0.04 -9.93 4.61
CA PHE A 379 0.21 -9.61 6.01
C PHE A 379 -0.65 -10.44 6.96
N ASP A 380 -1.91 -10.71 6.61
CA ASP A 380 -2.75 -11.63 7.37
C ASP A 380 -2.04 -12.98 7.58
N LYS A 381 -1.43 -13.54 6.51
CA LYS A 381 -0.64 -14.78 6.58
C LYS A 381 0.58 -14.67 7.48
N LEU A 382 1.33 -13.56 7.42
CA LEU A 382 2.44 -13.32 8.35
C LEU A 382 1.94 -13.40 9.80
N TYR A 383 0.81 -12.76 10.10
CA TYR A 383 0.31 -12.67 11.46
C TYR A 383 -0.27 -14.00 11.94
N SER A 384 -1.08 -14.67 11.12
CA SER A 384 -1.74 -15.91 11.52
C SER A 384 -0.84 -17.14 11.43
N GLU A 385 -0.10 -17.31 10.34
CA GLU A 385 0.67 -18.53 10.08
C GLU A 385 2.07 -18.47 10.69
N ASN A 386 2.73 -17.31 10.66
CA ASN A 386 4.08 -17.18 11.20
C ASN A 386 4.09 -16.73 12.67
N TRP A 387 3.21 -15.81 13.07
CA TRP A 387 3.19 -15.30 14.45
C TRP A 387 2.08 -15.90 15.33
N ASN A 388 1.21 -16.74 14.76
CA ASN A 388 0.14 -17.44 15.48
C ASN A 388 -0.91 -16.50 16.11
N PHE A 389 -1.16 -15.34 15.49
CA PHE A 389 -2.23 -14.44 15.92
C PHE A 389 -3.57 -14.96 15.38
N ILE A 390 -4.63 -14.83 16.16
CA ILE A 390 -5.97 -15.25 15.75
C ILE A 390 -6.78 -14.04 15.34
N LYS A 391 -7.23 -14.02 14.09
CA LYS A 391 -8.06 -12.95 13.55
C LYS A 391 -9.51 -13.16 13.97
N GLN A 392 -10.02 -12.26 14.80
CA GLN A 392 -11.38 -12.29 15.29
C GLN A 392 -11.89 -10.91 15.68
N GLN A 393 -13.13 -10.62 15.30
CA GLN A 393 -13.87 -9.47 15.80
C GLN A 393 -14.42 -9.77 17.20
N ILE A 394 -14.03 -8.94 18.17
CA ILE A 394 -14.55 -8.97 19.53
C ILE A 394 -15.67 -7.95 19.62
N LYS A 395 -16.78 -8.33 20.25
CA LYS A 395 -17.90 -7.41 20.48
C LYS A 395 -17.44 -6.25 21.36
N ASP A 396 -17.73 -5.06 20.87
CA ASP A 396 -17.59 -3.77 21.53
C ASP A 396 -18.10 -3.76 22.98
N ASP A 397 -17.22 -3.42 23.92
CA ASP A 397 -17.56 -3.12 25.32
C ASP A 397 -17.40 -1.61 25.57
N GLN A 398 -18.48 -0.97 26.02
CA GLN A 398 -18.57 0.48 26.18
C GLN A 398 -17.56 1.02 27.20
N ASP A 399 -17.14 0.21 28.17
CA ASP A 399 -16.13 0.61 29.14
C ASP A 399 -14.72 0.70 28.56
N ILE A 400 -14.47 0.03 27.43
CA ILE A 400 -13.22 0.10 26.69
C ILE A 400 -13.31 1.22 25.66
N ILE A 401 -14.37 1.25 24.86
CA ILE A 401 -14.50 2.13 23.70
C ILE A 401 -14.44 3.60 24.07
N LYS A 402 -15.08 4.00 25.18
CA LYS A 402 -15.12 5.41 25.60
C LYS A 402 -13.74 6.04 25.79
N ASP A 403 -12.75 5.23 26.14
CA ASP A 403 -11.38 5.64 26.43
C ASP A 403 -10.38 5.07 25.41
N GLN A 404 -10.81 4.42 24.33
CA GLN A 404 -9.89 3.83 23.36
C GLN A 404 -9.16 4.89 22.52
N VAL A 405 -7.96 4.54 22.08
CA VAL A 405 -7.24 5.24 21.00
C VAL A 405 -7.17 4.30 19.81
N SER A 406 -7.78 4.71 18.71
CA SER A 406 -7.69 4.06 17.40
C SER A 406 -6.35 4.45 16.80
N ASN A 407 -5.49 3.46 16.60
CA ASN A 407 -4.25 3.65 15.89
C ASN A 407 -4.58 4.01 14.41
N PRO A 408 -4.15 5.18 13.87
CA PRO A 408 -4.40 5.53 12.48
C PRO A 408 -3.83 4.49 11.50
N ASP A 409 -2.73 3.83 11.88
CA ASP A 409 -2.02 2.81 11.10
C ASP A 409 -2.57 1.39 11.29
N ALA A 410 -3.48 1.20 12.26
CA ALA A 410 -4.18 -0.05 12.52
C ALA A 410 -5.55 0.15 13.19
N PRO A 411 -6.53 0.74 12.50
CA PRO A 411 -7.81 1.16 13.11
C PRO A 411 -8.76 -0.01 13.39
N ILE A 412 -8.51 -1.20 12.82
CA ILE A 412 -9.31 -2.40 13.06
C ILE A 412 -8.51 -3.33 13.95
N ALA A 413 -8.84 -3.36 15.24
CA ALA A 413 -8.09 -4.18 16.17
C ALA A 413 -8.73 -5.57 16.35
N GLU A 414 -8.45 -6.40 15.34
CA GLU A 414 -9.03 -7.73 15.10
C GLU A 414 -8.12 -8.90 15.47
N TRP A 415 -6.97 -8.63 16.09
CA TRP A 415 -6.00 -9.68 16.39
C TRP A 415 -5.97 -10.06 17.86
N LEU A 416 -6.01 -11.36 18.10
CA LEU A 416 -5.91 -11.98 19.41
C LEU A 416 -4.58 -12.74 19.54
N ILE A 417 -3.97 -12.65 20.71
CA ILE A 417 -2.74 -13.36 21.05
C ILE A 417 -3.10 -14.56 21.92
N PRO A 418 -2.89 -15.81 21.47
CA PRO A 418 -3.18 -16.98 22.29
C PRO A 418 -2.26 -17.06 23.51
N ASP A 419 -2.81 -17.48 24.64
CA ASP A 419 -2.00 -17.83 25.82
C ASP A 419 -1.24 -19.13 25.54
N PRO A 420 0.09 -19.18 25.75
CA PRO A 420 0.88 -20.36 25.41
C PRO A 420 0.66 -21.54 26.37
N LYS A 421 0.00 -21.32 27.52
CA LYS A 421 -0.18 -22.32 28.57
C LYS A 421 -1.63 -22.73 28.76
N ILE A 422 -2.58 -21.86 28.43
CA ILE A 422 -4.00 -22.07 28.71
C ILE A 422 -4.77 -22.11 27.38
N GLN A 423 -5.29 -23.29 27.04
CA GLN A 423 -6.16 -23.46 25.88
C GLN A 423 -7.38 -22.54 25.97
N ASP A 424 -7.83 -22.01 24.83
CA ASP A 424 -9.00 -21.15 24.69
C ASP A 424 -8.95 -19.83 25.49
N LYS A 425 -7.76 -19.46 26.00
CA LYS A 425 -7.46 -18.16 26.56
C LYS A 425 -6.63 -17.34 25.58
N PHE A 426 -7.03 -16.09 25.39
CA PHE A 426 -6.41 -15.15 24.48
C PHE A 426 -6.25 -13.78 25.15
N TYR A 427 -5.44 -12.92 24.54
CA TYR A 427 -5.26 -11.54 24.92
C TYR A 427 -5.58 -10.62 23.75
N TRP A 428 -6.32 -9.55 24.03
CA TRP A 428 -6.70 -8.52 23.08
C TRP A 428 -6.13 -7.19 23.54
N ILE A 429 -5.19 -6.65 22.76
CA ILE A 429 -4.43 -5.47 23.17
C ILE A 429 -5.14 -4.20 22.71
N ARG A 430 -5.16 -3.19 23.58
CA ARG A 430 -5.69 -1.86 23.28
C ARG A 430 -4.86 -0.79 23.93
N THR A 431 -4.67 0.30 23.21
CA THR A 431 -4.19 1.56 23.78
C THR A 431 -5.40 2.35 24.29
N LEU A 432 -5.37 2.73 25.56
CA LEU A 432 -6.42 3.52 26.21
C LEU A 432 -5.87 4.87 26.65
N ILE A 433 -6.72 5.87 26.63
CA ILE A 433 -6.50 7.18 27.22
C ILE A 433 -6.59 7.06 28.74
N THR A 434 -5.63 7.65 29.46
CA THR A 434 -5.68 7.71 30.92
C THR A 434 -6.99 8.35 31.43
N LYS A 435 -7.47 7.83 32.56
CA LYS A 435 -8.72 8.30 33.16
C LYS A 435 -8.55 9.72 33.71
N ASN A 436 -9.64 10.47 33.75
CA ASN A 436 -9.75 11.80 34.36
C ASN A 436 -8.91 12.92 33.69
N VAL A 437 -8.50 12.76 32.44
CA VAL A 437 -7.89 13.83 31.64
C VAL A 437 -8.93 14.37 30.64
N GLU A 438 -9.20 15.68 30.71
CA GLU A 438 -10.21 16.32 29.84
C GLU A 438 -9.74 16.43 28.39
N VAL A 439 -8.51 16.91 28.17
CA VAL A 439 -7.84 16.93 26.86
C VAL A 439 -6.50 16.20 26.99
N PRO A 440 -6.47 14.90 26.67
CA PRO A 440 -5.25 14.09 26.76
C PRO A 440 -4.17 14.55 25.79
N LYS A 441 -2.92 14.41 26.19
CA LYS A 441 -1.74 14.67 25.35
C LYS A 441 -1.32 13.40 24.61
N MET A 442 -1.25 13.50 23.29
CA MET A 442 -0.77 12.43 22.40
C MET A 442 0.56 11.83 22.89
N GLY A 443 0.62 10.50 22.97
CA GLY A 443 1.82 9.74 23.35
C GLY A 443 2.20 9.80 24.84
N LYS A 444 1.61 10.71 25.63
CA LYS A 444 1.89 10.85 27.06
C LYS A 444 0.78 10.26 27.93
N ASP A 445 -0.47 10.53 27.58
CA ASP A 445 -1.63 10.17 28.39
C ASP A 445 -2.27 8.86 27.90
N PHE A 446 -1.43 7.89 27.50
CA PHE A 446 -1.84 6.59 26.96
C PHE A 446 -1.30 5.44 27.80
N VAL A 447 -2.07 4.36 27.86
CA VAL A 447 -1.69 3.09 28.50
C VAL A 447 -2.07 1.92 27.61
N ASP A 448 -1.14 1.01 27.39
CA ASP A 448 -1.39 -0.23 26.66
C ASP A 448 -1.88 -1.32 27.63
N VAL A 449 -3.03 -1.90 27.31
CA VAL A 449 -3.75 -2.83 28.17
C VAL A 449 -4.02 -4.13 27.40
N ALA A 450 -3.72 -5.25 28.04
CA ALA A 450 -4.07 -6.58 27.57
C ALA A 450 -5.37 -7.04 28.24
N PHE A 451 -6.44 -7.14 27.46
CA PHE A 451 -7.72 -7.69 27.90
C PHE A 451 -7.76 -9.20 27.75
N GLU A 452 -8.18 -9.92 28.79
CA GLU A 452 -8.35 -11.37 28.69
C GLU A 452 -9.59 -11.70 27.88
N VAL A 453 -9.45 -12.60 26.91
CA VAL A 453 -10.52 -13.10 26.06
C VAL A 453 -10.63 -14.61 26.22
N THR A 454 -11.85 -15.12 26.28
CA THR A 454 -12.14 -16.56 26.36
C THR A 454 -12.98 -16.99 25.18
N LYS A 455 -12.68 -18.18 24.64
CA LYS A 455 -13.49 -18.81 23.61
C LYS A 455 -14.55 -19.74 24.24
N LYS A 456 -15.80 -19.61 23.82
CA LYS A 456 -16.94 -20.47 24.20
C LYS A 456 -17.84 -20.68 22.99
N ASN A 457 -18.12 -21.93 22.62
CA ASN A 457 -18.95 -22.28 21.47
C ASN A 457 -18.53 -21.54 20.19
N GLU A 458 -17.23 -21.58 19.86
CA GLU A 458 -16.63 -20.87 18.71
C GLU A 458 -16.77 -19.33 18.72
N LYS A 459 -17.22 -18.73 19.83
CA LYS A 459 -17.34 -17.28 20.00
C LYS A 459 -16.37 -16.77 21.04
N TYR A 460 -15.88 -15.56 20.84
CA TYR A 460 -14.86 -14.92 21.66
C TYR A 460 -15.45 -13.81 22.51
N PHE A 461 -15.16 -13.82 23.81
CA PHE A 461 -15.74 -12.89 24.77
C PHE A 461 -14.67 -12.34 25.70
N ILE A 462 -14.75 -11.03 25.96
CA ILE A 462 -13.95 -10.38 27.02
C ILE A 462 -14.31 -11.02 28.36
N ALA A 463 -13.30 -11.49 29.08
CA ALA A 463 -13.49 -12.13 30.36
C ALA A 463 -13.84 -11.08 31.43
N LYS A 464 -14.81 -11.42 32.29
CA LYS A 464 -15.24 -10.59 33.43
C LYS A 464 -15.13 -11.35 34.75
N SER A 465 -14.87 -10.63 35.83
CA SER A 465 -14.88 -11.13 37.21
C SER A 465 -15.62 -10.12 38.08
N ASN A 466 -16.66 -10.54 38.81
CA ASN A 466 -17.50 -9.64 39.62
C ASN A 466 -17.97 -8.39 38.85
N ASN A 467 -18.39 -8.58 37.59
CA ASN A 467 -18.79 -7.53 36.64
C ASN A 467 -17.67 -6.57 36.18
N SER A 468 -16.43 -6.76 36.62
CA SER A 468 -15.25 -6.00 36.16
C SER A 468 -14.53 -6.74 35.03
N ILE A 469 -14.08 -6.00 34.02
CA ILE A 469 -13.30 -6.55 32.91
C ILE A 469 -11.93 -7.05 33.43
N LYS A 470 -11.55 -8.28 33.05
CA LYS A 470 -10.22 -8.81 33.35
C LYS A 470 -9.20 -8.23 32.37
N SER A 471 -8.24 -7.50 32.89
CA SER A 471 -7.18 -6.88 32.12
C SER A 471 -5.91 -6.74 32.95
N LYS A 472 -4.77 -6.58 32.27
CA LYS A 472 -3.48 -6.23 32.88
C LYS A 472 -2.72 -5.26 31.96
N PRO A 473 -1.76 -4.48 32.48
CA PRO A 473 -0.83 -3.74 31.65
C PRO A 473 -0.15 -4.65 30.62
N LEU A 474 0.03 -4.17 29.38
CA LEU A 474 0.71 -4.94 28.34
C LEU A 474 2.12 -5.37 28.76
N SER A 475 2.81 -4.52 29.52
CA SER A 475 4.14 -4.79 30.07
C SER A 475 4.21 -6.03 30.97
N GLU A 476 3.09 -6.50 31.53
CA GLU A 476 3.02 -7.72 32.35
C GLU A 476 2.83 -8.99 31.50
N LEU A 477 2.72 -8.88 30.18
CA LEU A 477 2.56 -10.00 29.26
C LEU A 477 3.92 -10.45 28.68
N ASP A 478 4.83 -10.87 29.56
CA ASP A 478 6.25 -11.14 29.23
C ASP A 478 6.47 -12.10 28.06
N PHE A 479 5.65 -13.15 27.95
CA PHE A 479 5.79 -14.12 26.85
C PHE A 479 5.59 -13.45 25.48
N TYR A 480 4.76 -12.41 25.44
CA TYR A 480 4.43 -11.68 24.22
C TYR A 480 5.43 -10.54 23.99
N THR A 481 5.66 -9.68 24.99
CA THR A 481 6.55 -8.51 24.88
C THR A 481 8.02 -8.87 24.65
N ASN A 482 8.41 -10.11 24.96
CA ASN A 482 9.73 -10.66 24.67
C ASN A 482 9.77 -11.56 23.42
N SER A 483 8.64 -11.81 22.76
CA SER A 483 8.60 -12.62 21.52
C SER A 483 9.08 -11.84 20.28
N PHE A 484 9.13 -10.51 20.37
CA PHE A 484 9.59 -9.61 19.32
C PHE A 484 10.80 -8.79 19.78
N PRO A 485 11.72 -8.41 18.86
CA PRO A 485 12.88 -7.58 19.19
C PRO A 485 12.52 -6.11 19.40
N VAL A 486 11.38 -5.66 18.86
CA VAL A 486 10.87 -4.29 19.00
C VAL A 486 10.20 -4.11 20.37
N LYS A 487 10.28 -2.90 20.92
CA LYS A 487 9.70 -2.55 22.23
C LYS A 487 8.59 -1.50 22.15
N ARG A 488 8.24 -1.09 20.93
CA ARG A 488 7.18 -0.12 20.62
C ARG A 488 6.24 -0.74 19.59
N GLY A 489 5.01 -0.24 19.53
CA GLY A 489 4.03 -0.72 18.56
C GLY A 489 3.60 -2.17 18.80
N LEU A 490 3.60 -2.62 20.06
CA LEU A 490 3.19 -3.98 20.42
C LEU A 490 1.66 -4.13 20.56
N ASP A 491 0.92 -3.05 20.31
CA ASP A 491 -0.54 -3.00 20.33
C ASP A 491 -1.19 -3.66 19.10
N HIS A 492 -0.47 -3.75 17.98
CA HIS A 492 -1.00 -4.34 16.74
C HIS A 492 0.09 -4.98 15.86
N PRO A 493 -0.16 -6.12 15.18
CA PRO A 493 0.87 -6.75 14.33
C PRO A 493 1.35 -5.88 13.15
N ASN A 494 0.48 -4.99 12.63
CA ASN A 494 0.87 -3.96 11.66
C ASN A 494 2.07 -3.14 12.14
N GLU A 495 1.96 -2.55 13.33
CA GLU A 495 3.01 -1.77 13.98
C GLU A 495 4.27 -2.60 14.19
N ILE A 496 4.13 -3.82 14.71
CA ILE A 496 5.26 -4.73 14.94
C ILE A 496 6.06 -4.93 13.65
N SER A 497 5.39 -5.29 12.56
CA SER A 497 6.06 -5.52 11.27
C SER A 497 6.67 -4.24 10.68
N ALA A 498 6.02 -3.08 10.84
CA ALA A 498 6.56 -1.79 10.38
C ALA A 498 7.80 -1.36 11.16
N TYR A 499 7.80 -1.48 12.49
CA TYR A 499 8.98 -1.21 13.33
C TYR A 499 10.11 -2.19 13.04
N MET A 500 9.82 -3.49 12.90
CA MET A 500 10.81 -4.50 12.57
C MET A 500 11.46 -4.23 11.21
N PHE A 501 10.68 -3.82 10.21
CA PHE A 501 11.23 -3.48 8.89
C PHE A 501 12.08 -2.21 8.92
N SER A 502 11.63 -1.15 9.61
CA SER A 502 12.43 0.06 9.82
C SER A 502 13.77 -0.24 10.50
N ASP A 503 13.76 -1.05 11.56
CA ASP A 503 14.99 -1.44 12.26
C ASP A 503 15.91 -2.30 11.39
N TYR A 504 15.32 -3.18 10.57
CA TYR A 504 16.06 -3.97 9.59
C TYR A 504 16.71 -3.07 8.52
N PHE A 505 15.94 -2.17 7.90
CA PHE A 505 16.45 -1.18 6.94
C PHE A 505 17.60 -0.38 7.52
N ARG A 506 17.41 0.22 8.71
CA ARG A 506 18.42 1.05 9.38
C ARG A 506 19.72 0.31 9.61
N LYS A 507 19.65 -0.94 10.08
CA LYS A 507 20.84 -1.77 10.34
C LYS A 507 21.55 -2.17 9.05
N SER A 508 20.81 -2.65 8.06
CA SER A 508 21.37 -3.13 6.80
C SER A 508 21.95 -1.99 5.94
N TYR A 509 21.26 -0.85 5.87
CA TYR A 509 21.72 0.33 5.14
C TYR A 509 23.04 0.86 5.71
N ASN A 510 23.15 0.94 7.05
CA ASN A 510 24.39 1.33 7.73
C ASN A 510 25.57 0.38 7.48
N LEU A 511 25.31 -0.92 7.36
CA LEU A 511 26.36 -1.93 7.15
C LEU A 511 26.75 -2.09 5.68
N LYS A 512 26.04 -1.43 4.75
CA LYS A 512 26.14 -1.67 3.29
C LYS A 512 26.13 -3.16 2.95
N SER A 513 25.44 -3.96 3.76
CA SER A 513 25.47 -5.41 3.66
C SER A 513 24.23 -5.91 2.95
N ASN A 514 24.43 -6.72 1.91
CA ASN A 514 23.37 -7.50 1.28
C ASN A 514 22.74 -8.44 2.31
N PHE A 515 21.46 -8.75 2.11
CA PHE A 515 20.67 -9.66 2.92
C PHE A 515 21.47 -10.93 3.36
N VAL A 516 21.39 -11.29 4.66
CA VAL A 516 21.98 -12.47 5.37
C VAL A 516 23.49 -12.35 5.61
N GLU A 517 24.01 -12.24 6.85
CA GLU A 517 24.34 -13.41 7.69
C GLU A 517 24.74 -13.08 9.15
N LYS A 518 24.51 -11.87 9.67
CA LYS A 518 24.99 -11.50 11.03
C LYS A 518 23.99 -10.74 11.90
N ALA A 519 22.74 -11.16 11.91
CA ALA A 519 21.81 -10.79 12.98
C ALA A 519 21.36 -12.05 13.73
N THR A 520 22.25 -12.60 14.56
CA THR A 520 21.87 -13.39 15.72
C THR A 520 21.15 -12.46 16.72
N LEU A 521 19.92 -12.07 16.39
CA LEU A 521 19.01 -11.41 17.31
C LEU A 521 17.94 -12.42 17.76
N PRO A 522 17.53 -12.39 19.04
CA PRO A 522 16.81 -13.48 19.68
C PRO A 522 15.35 -13.52 19.23
N GLY A 523 14.83 -14.71 18.97
CA GLY A 523 13.40 -14.99 18.82
C GLY A 523 13.00 -15.58 17.47
N ASN A 524 12.14 -16.61 17.51
CA ASN A 524 11.63 -17.28 16.31
C ASN A 524 10.90 -16.31 15.37
N ASN A 525 10.19 -15.32 15.90
CA ASN A 525 9.34 -14.40 15.13
C ASN A 525 10.12 -13.45 14.22
N TYR A 526 11.32 -12.98 14.61
CA TYR A 526 12.14 -12.14 13.75
C TYR A 526 12.69 -12.91 12.54
N ARG A 527 13.15 -14.15 12.76
CA ARG A 527 13.58 -15.03 11.67
C ARG A 527 12.43 -15.33 10.71
N LEU A 528 11.24 -15.63 11.24
CA LEU A 528 10.05 -15.86 10.43
C LEU A 528 9.67 -14.64 9.61
N PHE A 529 9.75 -13.44 10.19
CA PHE A 529 9.53 -12.18 9.48
C PHE A 529 10.52 -11.97 8.33
N LEU A 530 11.82 -12.18 8.55
CA LEU A 530 12.82 -12.04 7.49
C LEU A 530 12.62 -13.06 6.36
N ASN A 531 12.23 -14.29 6.70
CA ASN A 531 11.88 -15.29 5.70
C ASN A 531 10.64 -14.89 4.90
N TRP A 532 9.64 -14.31 5.56
CA TRP A 532 8.45 -13.77 4.91
C TRP A 532 8.81 -12.62 3.96
N ILE A 533 9.65 -11.65 4.38
CA ILE A 533 10.12 -10.55 3.51
C ILE A 533 10.75 -11.10 2.22
N LYS A 534 11.66 -12.08 2.33
CA LYS A 534 12.30 -12.69 1.16
C LYS A 534 11.35 -13.38 0.19
N LYS A 535 10.19 -13.83 0.67
CA LYS A 535 9.25 -14.61 -0.11
C LYS A 535 8.15 -13.74 -0.70
N GLU A 536 7.60 -12.84 0.11
CA GLU A 536 6.35 -12.14 -0.16
C GLU A 536 6.55 -10.68 -0.59
N MET A 537 7.77 -10.12 -0.45
CA MET A 537 8.07 -8.72 -0.84
C MET A 537 8.92 -8.61 -2.11
N LYS A 538 9.19 -9.74 -2.78
CA LYS A 538 9.90 -9.77 -4.06
C LYS A 538 9.11 -9.16 -5.20
#